data_AF-A0A2G1W9N3-F1
#
_entry.id   AF-A0A2G1W9N3-F1
#
_cell.length_a   1.000
_cell.length_b   1.000
_cell.length_c   1.000
_cell.angle_alpha   90.00
_cell.angle_beta   90.00
_cell.angle_gamma   90.00
#
_symmetry.space_group_name_H-M   'P 1'
#
loop_
_entity.id
_entity.type
_entity.pdbx_description
1 polymer ?
#
loop_
_entity_poly.entity_id
_entity_poly.type
_entity_poly.pdbx_seq_one_letter_code
_entity_poly.pdbx_strand_id
1 'polypeptide(L)'
;MKKMRKNGFTLVELLVVIAIIGVLVGLLLPAVQAAREAARRMSCSNNFKQIGLALHNYHSAYNKLPAQKGGTNNANDGSLGGNQLRLGWLPAILPFIEQQGLWEQISNPLSINTDGTLRTTPWPGMGPAPWRTDYTPWITELASLRCPSDPGTGLPALGRTNYAACQGDAVEYGEVGAWSGSNPLVMNSGYAEQIRISGRGMFVARQYTGFRDVLDGLSNTIAAGEIATDLGDRDIRTAPIDGPGSAILRDNPSWARDNDKIDPERPQFWRAGENLTTDNAAGDGARASWARGFHWADGEMQHSGMNTILAPNSETVSRTTADSTWGMYPPSSRHQGGVHVLMGDGAVKFITDSIEAGNSRAHTVYRDHNPGNAGTKSPYGLWGALGTKANKETVSLDSI
;
A
#
# COMPACT_ATOMS: atom_id res chain seq x y z
N MET A 1 34.19 24.22 65.03
CA MET A 1 33.56 23.83 63.74
C MET A 1 32.82 25.03 63.17
N LYS A 2 33.13 25.47 61.94
CA LYS A 2 32.50 26.65 61.32
C LYS A 2 31.12 26.25 60.79
N LYS A 3 30.05 26.67 61.47
CA LYS A 3 28.66 26.28 61.15
C LYS A 3 28.27 26.87 59.79
N MET A 4 28.21 26.05 58.73
CA MET A 4 27.81 26.53 57.41
C MET A 4 26.37 27.05 57.48
N ARG A 5 26.18 28.34 57.15
CA ARG A 5 24.85 28.90 56.91
C ARG A 5 24.25 28.17 55.72
N LYS A 6 23.15 27.45 55.93
CA LYS A 6 22.29 27.02 54.84
C LYS A 6 21.51 28.25 54.39
N ASN A 7 21.78 28.74 53.18
CA ASN A 7 20.97 29.79 52.58
C ASN A 7 19.60 29.20 52.26
N GLY A 8 18.53 29.82 52.78
CA GLY A 8 17.16 29.41 52.48
C GLY A 8 16.73 29.95 51.12
N PHE A 9 16.05 29.12 50.33
CA PHE A 9 15.53 29.51 49.01
C PHE A 9 14.22 30.28 49.18
N THR A 10 14.06 31.42 48.52
CA THR A 10 12.84 32.23 48.59
C THR A 10 11.79 31.74 47.60
N LEU A 11 10.52 31.99 47.90
CA LEU A 11 9.40 31.65 47.03
C LEU A 11 9.50 32.36 45.65
N VAL A 12 10.06 33.56 45.63
CA VAL A 12 10.28 34.35 44.40
C VAL A 12 11.34 33.70 43.50
N GLU A 13 12.47 33.24 44.07
CA GLU A 13 13.50 32.52 43.31
C GLU A 13 12.95 31.23 42.70
N LEU A 14 12.12 30.48 43.44
CA LEU A 14 11.45 29.29 42.91
C LEU A 14 10.52 29.63 41.73
N LEU A 15 9.71 30.68 41.88
CA LEU A 15 8.73 31.11 40.89
C LEU A 15 9.40 31.59 39.59
N VAL A 16 10.51 32.33 39.70
CA VAL A 16 11.30 32.77 38.54
C VAL A 16 11.93 31.58 37.81
N VAL A 17 12.49 30.59 38.53
CA VAL A 17 13.09 29.40 37.92
C VAL A 17 12.05 28.56 37.16
N ILE A 18 10.87 28.31 37.74
CA ILE A 18 9.81 27.57 37.03
C ILE A 18 9.26 28.35 35.83
N ALA A 19 9.21 29.69 35.90
CA ALA A 19 8.80 30.52 34.77
C ALA A 19 9.80 30.44 33.60
N ILE A 20 11.11 30.52 33.88
CA ILE A 20 12.16 30.39 32.87
C ILE A 20 12.13 28.99 32.25
N ILE A 21 12.03 27.93 33.05
CA ILE A 21 11.91 26.55 32.55
C ILE A 21 10.65 26.39 31.70
N GLY A 22 9.51 26.95 32.13
CA GLY A 22 8.25 26.93 31.39
C GLY A 22 8.36 27.60 30.01
N VAL A 23 9.01 28.76 29.93
CA VAL A 23 9.27 29.46 28.65
C VAL A 23 10.22 28.64 27.76
N LEU A 24 11.33 28.13 28.30
CA LEU A 24 12.28 27.33 27.54
C LEU A 24 11.63 26.04 26.99
N VAL A 25 10.90 25.31 27.82
CA VAL A 25 10.18 24.09 27.38
C VAL A 25 9.07 24.43 26.39
N GLY A 26 8.33 25.53 26.60
CA GLY A 26 7.28 26.00 25.70
C GLY A 26 7.79 26.35 24.30
N LEU A 27 9.00 26.91 24.19
CA LEU A 27 9.64 27.22 22.91
C LEU A 27 10.31 25.99 22.27
N LEU A 28 10.88 25.08 23.07
CA LEU A 28 11.60 23.90 22.58
C LEU A 28 10.67 22.75 22.16
N LEU A 29 9.53 22.55 22.83
CA LEU A 29 8.66 21.40 22.57
C LEU A 29 8.12 21.37 21.12
N PRO A 30 7.59 22.45 20.52
CA PRO A 30 7.15 22.45 19.13
C PRO A 30 8.30 22.19 18.15
N ALA A 31 9.47 22.79 18.39
CA ALA A 31 10.65 22.63 17.55
C ALA A 31 11.18 21.19 17.55
N VAL A 32 11.20 20.53 18.72
CA VAL A 32 11.62 19.12 18.84
C VAL A 32 10.65 18.19 18.11
N GLN A 33 9.34 18.44 18.13
CA GLN A 33 8.39 17.60 17.38
C GLN A 33 8.50 17.83 15.86
N ALA A 34 8.67 19.07 15.40
CA ALA A 34 8.90 19.37 13.99
C ALA A 34 10.19 18.69 13.47
N ALA A 35 11.27 18.76 14.25
CA ALA A 35 12.54 18.09 13.91
C ALA A 35 12.39 16.55 13.87
N ARG A 36 11.63 15.96 14.81
CA ARG A 36 11.33 14.52 14.82
C ARG A 36 10.52 14.08 13.60
N GLU A 37 9.51 14.86 13.19
CA GLU A 37 8.71 14.52 12.00
C GLU A 37 9.53 14.67 10.71
N ALA A 38 10.36 15.72 10.59
CA ALA A 38 11.29 15.85 9.48
C ALA A 38 12.26 14.65 9.40
N ALA A 39 12.78 14.20 10.54
CA ALA A 39 13.63 13.00 10.59
C ALA A 39 12.89 11.73 10.15
N ARG A 40 11.65 11.50 10.64
CA ARG A 40 10.83 10.35 10.21
C ARG A 40 10.54 10.39 8.71
N ARG A 41 10.20 11.56 8.16
CA ARG A 41 9.96 11.77 6.73
C ARG A 41 11.18 11.45 5.86
N MET A 42 12.37 11.87 6.30
CA MET A 42 13.62 11.47 5.64
C MET A 42 13.84 9.95 5.69
N SER A 43 13.54 9.29 6.83
CA SER A 43 13.64 7.82 6.92
C SER A 43 12.64 7.09 6.01
N CYS A 44 11.38 7.53 5.91
CA CYS A 44 10.41 6.91 5.00
C CYS A 44 10.85 7.05 3.53
N SER A 45 11.31 8.25 3.13
CA SER A 45 11.88 8.48 1.79
C SER A 45 13.11 7.60 1.50
N ASN A 46 14.01 7.45 2.48
CA ASN A 46 15.20 6.60 2.35
C ASN A 46 14.86 5.11 2.24
N ASN A 47 13.93 4.60 3.05
CA ASN A 47 13.43 3.23 2.94
C ASN A 47 12.82 2.99 1.55
N PHE A 48 12.04 3.96 1.04
CA PHE A 48 11.48 3.86 -0.31
C PHE A 48 12.56 3.90 -1.40
N LYS A 49 13.63 4.67 -1.21
CA LYS A 49 14.79 4.71 -2.12
C LYS A 49 15.54 3.38 -2.17
N GLN A 50 15.68 2.67 -1.04
CA GLN A 50 16.23 1.32 -1.00
C GLN A 50 15.35 0.32 -1.78
N ILE A 51 14.03 0.40 -1.61
CA ILE A 51 13.06 -0.40 -2.37
C ILE A 51 13.13 -0.10 -3.88
N GLY A 52 13.33 1.16 -4.26
CA GLY A 52 13.57 1.56 -5.64
C GLY A 52 14.85 0.97 -6.23
N LEU A 53 15.97 1.03 -5.50
CA LEU A 53 17.22 0.39 -5.90
C LEU A 53 17.05 -1.13 -6.03
N ALA A 54 16.29 -1.76 -5.12
CA ALA A 54 15.99 -3.18 -5.16
C ALA A 54 15.16 -3.59 -6.39
N LEU A 55 14.19 -2.77 -6.81
CA LEU A 55 13.46 -2.98 -8.08
C LEU A 55 14.37 -2.89 -9.31
N HIS A 56 15.30 -1.93 -9.34
CA HIS A 56 16.27 -1.80 -10.43
C HIS A 56 17.25 -2.98 -10.47
N ASN A 57 17.72 -3.45 -9.30
CA ASN A 57 18.56 -4.65 -9.21
C ASN A 57 17.81 -5.92 -9.64
N TYR A 58 16.54 -6.08 -9.23
CA TYR A 58 15.67 -7.16 -9.70
C TYR A 58 15.50 -7.11 -11.23
N HIS A 59 15.22 -5.93 -11.79
CA HIS A 59 15.11 -5.77 -13.24
C HIS A 59 16.43 -6.09 -13.96
N SER A 60 17.58 -5.67 -13.41
CA SER A 60 18.90 -6.00 -13.97
C SER A 60 19.18 -7.51 -13.97
N ALA A 61 18.75 -8.23 -12.92
CA ALA A 61 18.92 -9.68 -12.82
C ALA A 61 17.95 -10.48 -13.72
N TYR A 62 16.69 -10.05 -13.83
CA TYR A 62 15.61 -10.85 -14.44
C TYR A 62 15.01 -10.28 -15.73
N ASN A 63 15.45 -9.09 -16.17
CA ASN A 63 14.94 -8.36 -17.36
C ASN A 63 13.43 -8.06 -17.34
N LYS A 64 12.85 -7.99 -16.13
CA LYS A 64 11.44 -7.71 -15.82
C LYS A 64 11.32 -7.23 -14.38
N LEU A 65 10.25 -6.52 -14.05
CA LEU A 65 9.83 -6.20 -12.68
C LEU A 65 9.19 -7.44 -12.02
N PRO A 66 9.14 -7.50 -10.69
CA PRO A 66 8.35 -8.51 -9.99
C PRO A 66 6.85 -8.33 -10.32
N ALA A 67 6.09 -9.43 -10.33
CA ALA A 67 4.65 -9.34 -10.54
C ALA A 67 3.96 -8.83 -9.26
N GLN A 68 2.94 -7.98 -9.42
CA GLN A 68 1.92 -7.84 -8.38
C GLN A 68 0.99 -9.05 -8.52
N LYS A 69 0.77 -9.82 -7.45
CA LYS A 69 0.06 -11.12 -7.46
C LYS A 69 0.75 -12.14 -8.36
N GLY A 70 1.60 -12.98 -7.77
CA GLY A 70 2.29 -14.09 -8.43
C GLY A 70 2.58 -15.23 -7.45
N GLY A 71 3.51 -16.11 -7.79
CA GLY A 71 3.89 -17.27 -6.96
C GLY A 71 3.38 -18.59 -7.53
N THR A 72 2.72 -19.40 -6.69
CA THR A 72 2.23 -20.74 -7.02
C THR A 72 0.70 -20.76 -7.14
N ASN A 73 0.19 -21.45 -8.15
CA ASN A 73 -1.23 -21.80 -8.21
C ASN A 73 -1.52 -22.93 -7.21
N ASN A 74 -2.78 -23.12 -6.82
CA ASN A 74 -3.15 -24.30 -6.04
C ASN A 74 -3.06 -25.56 -6.92
N ALA A 75 -2.59 -26.67 -6.32
CA ALA A 75 -2.75 -27.99 -6.91
C ALA A 75 -4.22 -28.44 -6.83
N ASN A 76 -4.62 -29.36 -7.71
CA ASN A 76 -5.96 -29.96 -7.72
C ASN A 76 -6.18 -30.99 -6.59
N ASP A 77 -5.15 -31.34 -5.82
CA ASP A 77 -5.32 -32.04 -4.54
C ASP A 77 -5.44 -31.01 -3.40
N GLY A 78 -6.29 -31.32 -2.43
CA GLY A 78 -6.56 -30.43 -1.30
C GLY A 78 -5.59 -30.60 -0.13
N SER A 79 -4.36 -31.09 -0.31
CA SER A 79 -3.48 -31.44 0.81
C SER A 79 -2.51 -30.34 1.21
N LEU A 80 -1.67 -29.83 0.30
CA LEU A 80 -0.84 -28.63 0.50
C LEU A 80 -0.59 -27.97 -0.87
N GLY A 81 -0.96 -26.71 -1.14
CA GLY A 81 -1.22 -25.61 -0.23
C GLY A 81 -0.58 -24.35 -0.80
N GLY A 82 -0.79 -24.09 -2.10
CA GLY A 82 -0.16 -23.00 -2.84
C GLY A 82 -0.64 -21.62 -2.39
N ASN A 83 0.00 -20.58 -2.94
CA ASN A 83 -0.28 -19.20 -2.56
C ASN A 83 -1.30 -18.48 -3.46
N GLN A 84 -2.08 -19.23 -4.26
CA GLN A 84 -3.16 -18.71 -5.12
C GLN A 84 -2.74 -17.60 -6.10
N LEU A 85 -1.47 -17.64 -6.54
CA LEU A 85 -0.85 -16.56 -7.29
C LEU A 85 -1.09 -15.18 -6.63
N ARG A 86 -1.11 -15.10 -5.29
CA ARG A 86 -1.38 -13.88 -4.51
C ARG A 86 -0.15 -13.23 -3.91
N LEU A 87 1.07 -13.74 -4.10
CA LEU A 87 2.26 -13.03 -3.59
C LEU A 87 2.40 -11.67 -4.26
N GLY A 88 2.58 -10.62 -3.46
CA GLY A 88 2.89 -9.29 -3.95
C GLY A 88 4.29 -9.18 -4.53
N TRP A 89 4.64 -7.96 -4.93
CA TRP A 89 5.97 -7.62 -5.43
C TRP A 89 7.08 -7.68 -4.36
N LEU A 90 6.73 -7.49 -3.08
CA LEU A 90 7.69 -7.32 -1.98
C LEU A 90 8.50 -8.58 -1.63
N PRO A 91 7.93 -9.80 -1.55
CA PRO A 91 8.70 -11.04 -1.38
C PRO A 91 9.81 -11.24 -2.41
N ALA A 92 9.58 -10.82 -3.66
CA ALA A 92 10.52 -11.01 -4.76
C ALA A 92 11.74 -10.06 -4.70
N ILE A 93 11.66 -8.95 -3.97
CA ILE A 93 12.78 -8.00 -3.80
C ILE A 93 13.63 -8.25 -2.55
N LEU A 94 13.24 -9.19 -1.67
CA LEU A 94 13.95 -9.48 -0.40
C LEU A 94 15.49 -9.65 -0.55
N PRO A 95 16.03 -10.41 -1.54
CA PRO A 95 17.48 -10.53 -1.74
C PRO A 95 18.19 -9.20 -1.97
N PHE A 96 17.48 -8.22 -2.51
CA PHE A 96 18.01 -6.90 -2.91
C PHE A 96 17.79 -5.81 -1.84
N ILE A 97 17.18 -6.15 -0.70
CA ILE A 97 17.04 -5.30 0.50
C ILE A 97 17.66 -5.96 1.75
N GLU A 98 18.73 -6.73 1.57
CA GLU A 98 19.49 -7.42 2.63
C GLU A 98 18.69 -8.48 3.42
N GLN A 99 17.56 -8.96 2.90
CA GLN A 99 16.69 -9.97 3.53
C GLN A 99 16.87 -11.38 2.93
N GLN A 100 18.10 -11.74 2.56
CA GLN A 100 18.44 -13.03 1.94
C GLN A 100 18.00 -14.24 2.78
N GLY A 101 18.22 -14.23 4.10
CA GLY A 101 17.85 -15.35 4.98
C GLY A 101 16.33 -15.55 5.14
N LEU A 102 15.52 -14.50 4.90
CA LEU A 102 14.06 -14.61 4.84
C LEU A 102 13.61 -15.12 3.46
N TRP A 103 14.25 -14.63 2.38
CA TRP A 103 14.02 -15.14 1.03
C TRP A 103 14.30 -16.65 0.91
N GLU A 104 15.36 -17.15 1.54
CA GLU A 104 15.69 -18.58 1.52
C GLU A 104 14.63 -19.46 2.20
N GLN A 105 13.95 -18.96 3.24
CA GLN A 105 12.81 -19.64 3.88
C GLN A 105 11.53 -19.60 3.06
N ILE A 106 11.35 -18.57 2.22
CA ILE A 106 10.20 -18.40 1.34
C ILE A 106 10.35 -19.21 0.05
N SER A 107 11.51 -19.12 -0.60
CA SER A 107 11.75 -19.74 -1.91
C SER A 107 11.85 -21.26 -1.86
N ASN A 108 12.35 -21.82 -0.76
CA ASN A 108 12.50 -23.26 -0.55
C ASN A 108 11.37 -23.84 0.31
N PRO A 109 11.11 -25.16 0.26
CA PRO A 109 10.20 -25.81 1.19
C PRO A 109 10.65 -25.66 2.65
N LEU A 110 9.74 -25.32 3.55
CA LEU A 110 10.02 -25.09 4.97
C LEU A 110 9.36 -26.15 5.85
N SER A 111 10.17 -26.93 6.58
CA SER A 111 9.72 -28.07 7.40
C SER A 111 9.56 -27.75 8.90
N ILE A 112 9.34 -26.47 9.24
CA ILE A 112 9.28 -25.99 10.64
C ILE A 112 7.97 -25.21 10.85
N ASN A 113 7.29 -25.48 11.96
CA ASN A 113 6.10 -24.74 12.42
C ASN A 113 6.50 -23.50 13.25
N THR A 114 5.58 -22.58 13.49
CA THR A 114 5.85 -21.34 14.26
C THR A 114 6.34 -21.57 15.70
N ASP A 115 6.05 -22.73 16.30
CA ASP A 115 6.53 -23.13 17.63
C ASP A 115 7.94 -23.78 17.61
N GLY A 116 8.57 -23.88 16.44
CA GLY A 116 9.87 -24.53 16.24
C GLY A 116 9.82 -26.05 16.09
N THR A 117 8.64 -26.67 16.13
CA THR A 117 8.49 -28.12 15.90
C THR A 117 8.67 -28.48 14.42
N LEU A 118 9.13 -29.71 14.16
CA LEU A 118 9.23 -30.23 12.79
C LEU A 118 7.82 -30.51 12.24
N ARG A 119 7.57 -29.99 11.04
CA ARG A 119 6.33 -30.20 10.30
C ARG A 119 6.41 -31.49 9.49
N THR A 120 5.39 -32.36 9.62
CA THR A 120 5.32 -33.66 8.93
C THR A 120 5.31 -33.53 7.40
N THR A 121 4.56 -32.56 6.88
CA THR A 121 4.56 -32.22 5.45
C THR A 121 5.03 -30.78 5.27
N PRO A 122 6.19 -30.54 4.63
CA PRO A 122 6.77 -29.21 4.51
C PRO A 122 5.84 -28.20 3.84
N TRP A 123 5.94 -26.94 4.22
CA TRP A 123 5.39 -25.84 3.43
C TRP A 123 5.99 -25.87 2.01
N PRO A 124 5.21 -25.58 0.96
CA PRO A 124 5.73 -25.55 -0.39
C PRO A 124 6.74 -24.41 -0.58
N GLY A 125 7.63 -24.55 -1.56
CA GLY A 125 8.45 -23.43 -2.04
C GLY A 125 7.56 -22.30 -2.60
N MET A 126 8.00 -21.06 -2.41
CA MET A 126 7.20 -19.82 -2.49
C MET A 126 6.12 -19.68 -1.40
N GLY A 127 6.17 -20.50 -0.34
CA GLY A 127 5.28 -20.43 0.81
C GLY A 127 3.80 -20.76 0.52
N PRO A 128 2.98 -20.88 1.57
CA PRO A 128 1.54 -21.05 1.45
C PRO A 128 0.84 -19.71 1.19
N ALA A 129 -0.49 -19.74 1.11
CA ALA A 129 -1.34 -18.55 1.06
C ALA A 129 -0.91 -17.45 2.07
N PRO A 130 -0.88 -16.16 1.65
CA PRO A 130 -0.29 -15.08 2.45
C PRO A 130 -1.03 -14.76 3.77
N TRP A 131 -2.28 -15.19 3.94
CA TRP A 131 -3.03 -15.07 5.19
C TRP A 131 -2.76 -16.20 6.21
N ARG A 132 -1.80 -17.11 5.95
CA ARG A 132 -1.43 -18.15 6.91
C ARG A 132 -0.64 -17.57 8.09
N THR A 133 -1.28 -17.55 9.25
CA THR A 133 -0.72 -17.11 10.53
C THR A 133 0.35 -18.07 11.09
N ASP A 134 0.34 -19.33 10.66
CA ASP A 134 1.26 -20.41 11.05
C ASP A 134 2.49 -20.57 10.13
N TYR A 135 2.74 -19.58 9.27
CA TYR A 135 3.93 -19.50 8.42
C TYR A 135 4.81 -18.32 8.83
N THR A 136 5.87 -18.60 9.61
CA THR A 136 6.76 -17.60 10.23
C THR A 136 7.27 -16.51 9.28
N PRO A 137 7.62 -16.79 8.01
CA PRO A 137 8.06 -15.74 7.08
C PRO A 137 7.01 -14.66 6.77
N TRP A 138 5.71 -14.99 6.79
CA TRP A 138 4.66 -13.98 6.58
C TRP A 138 4.52 -13.05 7.79
N ILE A 139 4.48 -13.60 9.00
CA ILE A 139 4.37 -12.81 10.24
C ILE A 139 5.65 -12.04 10.65
N THR A 140 6.70 -12.06 9.83
CA THR A 140 7.96 -11.34 10.10
C THR A 140 7.83 -9.85 9.72
N GLU A 141 7.96 -8.96 10.70
CA GLU A 141 7.96 -7.50 10.48
C GLU A 141 9.30 -7.03 9.91
N LEU A 142 9.25 -6.28 8.79
CA LEU A 142 10.43 -5.81 8.07
C LEU A 142 10.58 -4.29 8.18
N ALA A 143 11.59 -3.82 8.92
CA ALA A 143 11.80 -2.39 9.17
C ALA A 143 11.99 -1.54 7.89
N SER A 144 12.56 -2.13 6.82
CA SER A 144 12.69 -1.50 5.50
C SER A 144 11.34 -1.32 4.78
N LEU A 145 10.32 -2.12 5.11
CA LEU A 145 8.96 -2.01 4.55
C LEU A 145 8.04 -1.12 5.39
N ARG A 146 8.55 -0.52 6.48
CA ARG A 146 7.81 0.41 7.33
C ARG A 146 8.25 1.85 7.12
N CYS A 147 7.34 2.78 7.38
CA CYS A 147 7.58 4.21 7.51
C CYS A 147 7.49 4.58 9.01
N PRO A 148 8.56 5.13 9.63
CA PRO A 148 8.54 5.49 11.05
C PRO A 148 7.45 6.49 11.52
N SER A 149 6.72 7.16 10.63
CA SER A 149 5.54 7.97 10.99
C SER A 149 4.24 7.15 11.08
N ASP A 150 4.22 5.89 10.63
CA ASP A 150 3.09 4.97 10.84
C ASP A 150 3.22 4.25 12.19
N PRO A 151 2.28 4.46 13.14
CA PRO A 151 2.38 3.89 14.49
C PRO A 151 1.91 2.43 14.59
N GLY A 152 1.40 1.83 13.52
CA GLY A 152 0.91 0.46 13.52
C GLY A 152 2.05 -0.55 13.74
N THR A 153 1.85 -1.52 14.62
CA THR A 153 2.86 -2.55 14.92
C THR A 153 2.22 -3.88 15.22
N GLY A 154 2.80 -4.97 14.72
CA GLY A 154 2.53 -6.33 15.16
C GLY A 154 1.07 -6.76 15.01
N LEU A 155 0.63 -7.61 15.95
CA LEU A 155 -0.67 -8.26 15.86
C LEU A 155 -1.83 -7.24 15.82
N PRO A 156 -2.85 -7.50 14.98
CA PRO A 156 -3.08 -8.79 14.34
C PRO A 156 -2.63 -8.83 12.86
N ALA A 157 -1.70 -7.95 12.45
CA ALA A 157 -1.09 -7.98 11.12
C ALA A 157 -0.09 -9.15 10.96
N LEU A 158 0.04 -9.65 9.72
CA LEU A 158 1.05 -10.65 9.33
C LEU A 158 2.19 -9.92 8.59
N GLY A 159 2.89 -9.08 9.36
CA GLY A 159 3.93 -8.16 8.88
C GLY A 159 3.36 -7.01 8.04
N ARG A 160 3.56 -5.76 8.48
CA ARG A 160 2.96 -4.59 7.83
C ARG A 160 3.83 -4.05 6.69
N THR A 161 3.19 -3.47 5.68
CA THR A 161 3.87 -2.68 4.63
C THR A 161 3.31 -1.25 4.55
N ASN A 162 4.19 -0.28 4.36
CA ASN A 162 3.86 1.10 3.99
C ASN A 162 4.07 1.39 2.50
N TYR A 163 4.39 0.39 1.67
CA TYR A 163 4.70 0.61 0.26
C TYR A 163 3.85 -0.28 -0.64
N ALA A 164 3.21 0.33 -1.63
CA ALA A 164 2.21 -0.31 -2.48
C ALA A 164 2.50 -0.10 -3.98
N ALA A 165 2.39 -1.16 -4.76
CA ALA A 165 2.58 -1.15 -6.21
C ALA A 165 1.49 -0.35 -6.92
N CYS A 166 1.89 0.52 -7.85
CA CYS A 166 0.98 1.28 -8.68
C CYS A 166 0.36 0.41 -9.77
N GLN A 167 -0.97 0.24 -9.70
CA GLN A 167 -1.78 -0.46 -10.69
C GLN A 167 -2.47 0.48 -11.69
N GLY A 168 -2.15 1.78 -11.60
CA GLY A 168 -2.58 2.82 -12.52
C GLY A 168 -3.92 3.46 -12.14
N ASP A 169 -4.59 4.00 -13.15
CA ASP A 169 -5.77 4.85 -13.02
C ASP A 169 -7.07 4.14 -13.49
N ALA A 170 -7.05 2.81 -13.52
CA ALA A 170 -8.21 1.97 -13.80
C ALA A 170 -8.25 0.77 -12.84
N VAL A 171 -9.46 0.28 -12.55
CA VAL A 171 -9.68 -0.73 -11.49
C VAL A 171 -10.37 -2.00 -11.94
N GLU A 172 -11.08 -2.00 -13.08
CA GLU A 172 -11.83 -3.19 -13.52
C GLU A 172 -10.87 -4.37 -13.76
N TYR A 173 -11.10 -5.45 -13.02
CA TYR A 173 -10.24 -6.64 -12.91
C TYR A 173 -8.81 -6.41 -12.36
N GLY A 174 -8.54 -5.28 -11.71
CA GLY A 174 -7.23 -5.00 -11.09
C GLY A 174 -6.82 -6.03 -10.02
N GLU A 175 -7.77 -6.68 -9.37
CA GLU A 175 -7.52 -7.75 -8.40
C GLU A 175 -7.25 -9.12 -9.05
N VAL A 176 -7.91 -9.44 -10.18
CA VAL A 176 -7.77 -10.77 -10.81
C VAL A 176 -6.70 -10.81 -11.92
N GLY A 177 -6.55 -9.73 -12.67
CA GLY A 177 -5.78 -9.72 -13.90
C GLY A 177 -6.45 -10.56 -15.00
N ALA A 178 -5.66 -11.15 -15.89
CA ALA A 178 -6.16 -11.98 -17.00
C ALA A 178 -6.63 -13.39 -16.58
N TRP A 179 -6.84 -13.64 -15.29
CA TRP A 179 -7.10 -14.95 -14.70
C TRP A 179 -8.50 -15.01 -14.09
N SER A 180 -9.25 -16.10 -14.31
CA SER A 180 -10.53 -16.31 -13.62
C SER A 180 -10.33 -16.44 -12.12
N GLY A 181 -11.27 -15.94 -11.32
CA GLY A 181 -11.28 -16.11 -9.85
C GLY A 181 -11.66 -17.53 -9.37
N SER A 182 -11.67 -18.52 -10.26
CA SER A 182 -11.92 -19.92 -9.93
C SER A 182 -10.67 -20.59 -9.36
N ASN A 183 -10.82 -21.62 -8.53
CA ASN A 183 -9.69 -22.42 -8.04
C ASN A 183 -9.68 -23.80 -8.74
N PRO A 184 -8.61 -24.22 -9.44
CA PRO A 184 -7.37 -23.48 -9.72
C PRO A 184 -7.59 -22.28 -10.66
N LEU A 185 -6.73 -21.28 -10.54
CA LEU A 185 -6.78 -20.08 -11.39
C LEU A 185 -6.40 -20.47 -12.82
N VAL A 186 -7.22 -20.09 -13.81
CA VAL A 186 -6.94 -20.32 -15.23
C VAL A 186 -7.07 -19.01 -16.01
N MET A 187 -6.31 -18.84 -17.09
CA MET A 187 -6.43 -17.63 -17.91
C MET A 187 -7.79 -17.57 -18.60
N ASN A 188 -8.47 -16.43 -18.51
CA ASN A 188 -9.75 -16.18 -19.16
C ASN A 188 -9.56 -15.18 -20.31
N SER A 189 -10.01 -15.54 -21.51
CA SER A 189 -9.85 -14.70 -22.70
C SER A 189 -10.52 -13.33 -22.54
N GLY A 190 -11.76 -13.29 -22.04
CA GLY A 190 -12.51 -12.07 -21.78
C GLY A 190 -11.83 -11.14 -20.78
N TYR A 191 -11.31 -11.68 -19.68
CA TYR A 191 -10.56 -10.90 -18.69
C TYR A 191 -9.24 -10.39 -19.28
N ALA A 192 -8.57 -11.19 -20.11
CA ALA A 192 -7.39 -10.75 -20.84
C ALA A 192 -7.69 -9.60 -21.81
N GLU A 193 -8.90 -9.47 -22.36
CA GLU A 193 -9.28 -8.31 -23.17
C GLU A 193 -9.49 -7.07 -22.34
N GLN A 194 -10.22 -7.20 -21.23
CA GLN A 194 -10.44 -6.11 -20.29
C GLN A 194 -9.11 -5.57 -19.74
N ILE A 195 -8.17 -6.45 -19.37
CA ILE A 195 -6.85 -6.05 -18.85
C ILE A 195 -5.93 -5.42 -19.92
N ARG A 196 -6.11 -5.72 -21.21
CA ARG A 196 -5.43 -4.94 -22.29
C ARG A 196 -5.87 -3.46 -22.30
N ILE A 197 -6.94 -3.10 -21.59
CA ILE A 197 -7.51 -1.75 -21.53
C ILE A 197 -7.35 -1.15 -20.12
N SER A 198 -7.70 -1.87 -19.05
CA SER A 198 -7.57 -1.39 -17.66
C SER A 198 -6.21 -1.65 -17.01
N GLY A 199 -5.35 -2.50 -17.56
CA GLY A 199 -4.02 -2.82 -17.03
C GLY A 199 -2.96 -1.73 -17.28
N ARG A 200 -3.28 -0.47 -16.94
CA ARG A 200 -2.51 0.72 -17.32
C ARG A 200 -1.33 1.04 -16.39
N GLY A 201 -1.30 0.49 -15.18
CA GLY A 201 -0.23 0.70 -14.20
C GLY A 201 1.11 0.07 -14.54
N MET A 202 2.17 0.55 -13.87
CA MET A 202 3.49 -0.11 -13.86
C MET A 202 3.36 -1.61 -13.54
N PHE A 203 2.56 -1.93 -12.51
CA PHE A 203 2.23 -3.28 -12.11
C PHE A 203 0.80 -3.63 -12.54
N VAL A 204 0.57 -4.90 -12.90
CA VAL A 204 -0.75 -5.44 -13.21
C VAL A 204 -0.85 -6.83 -12.57
N ALA A 205 -1.99 -7.17 -11.97
CA ALA A 205 -2.18 -8.45 -11.31
C ALA A 205 -1.84 -9.65 -12.22
N ARG A 206 -0.96 -10.53 -11.74
CA ARG A 206 -0.54 -11.78 -12.42
C ARG A 206 0.08 -11.56 -13.80
N GLN A 207 0.74 -10.41 -13.98
CA GLN A 207 1.54 -10.08 -15.15
C GLN A 207 2.92 -9.56 -14.75
N TYR A 208 3.92 -9.80 -15.61
CA TYR A 208 5.27 -9.27 -15.46
C TYR A 208 5.47 -8.16 -16.50
N THR A 209 5.69 -6.93 -16.03
CA THR A 209 6.08 -5.77 -16.85
C THR A 209 7.61 -5.67 -16.88
N GLY A 210 8.23 -5.26 -17.98
CA GLY A 210 9.64 -4.81 -18.01
C GLY A 210 9.74 -3.31 -18.28
N PHE A 211 10.90 -2.69 -18.05
CA PHE A 211 11.09 -1.26 -18.35
C PHE A 211 10.82 -0.90 -19.82
N ARG A 212 10.96 -1.87 -20.74
CA ARG A 212 10.62 -1.72 -22.17
C ARG A 212 9.14 -1.41 -22.42
N ASP A 213 8.27 -1.79 -21.49
CA ASP A 213 6.80 -1.66 -21.61
C ASP A 213 6.31 -0.32 -21.04
N VAL A 214 7.23 0.50 -20.50
CA VAL A 214 6.96 1.83 -19.93
C VAL A 214 7.24 2.90 -20.99
N LEU A 215 6.34 2.98 -21.98
CA LEU A 215 6.42 3.90 -23.12
C LEU A 215 6.24 5.38 -22.74
N ASP A 216 5.65 5.65 -21.57
CA ASP A 216 5.40 7.02 -21.06
C ASP A 216 6.65 7.63 -20.38
N GLY A 217 7.68 6.80 -20.17
CA GLY A 217 8.98 7.16 -19.60
C GLY A 217 9.08 6.85 -18.11
N LEU A 218 10.17 6.18 -17.71
CA LEU A 218 10.39 5.76 -16.32
C LEU A 218 10.37 6.93 -15.30
N SER A 219 10.78 8.13 -15.70
CA SER A 219 10.74 9.34 -14.86
C SER A 219 9.34 9.94 -14.69
N ASN A 220 8.38 9.54 -15.53
CA ASN A 220 7.01 10.05 -15.56
C ASN A 220 6.01 9.02 -15.00
N THR A 221 6.30 7.72 -15.05
CA THR A 221 5.42 6.69 -14.49
C THR A 221 5.78 6.37 -13.03
N ILE A 222 4.78 6.42 -12.14
CA ILE A 222 4.86 5.97 -10.75
C ILE A 222 4.93 4.43 -10.73
N ALA A 223 5.97 3.88 -10.09
CA ALA A 223 6.09 2.46 -9.82
C ALA A 223 5.32 2.07 -8.56
N ALA A 224 5.42 2.86 -7.49
CA ALA A 224 4.80 2.57 -6.20
C ALA A 224 4.52 3.86 -5.42
N GLY A 225 3.66 3.79 -4.40
CA GLY A 225 3.42 4.89 -3.46
C GLY A 225 3.41 4.43 -2.00
N GLU A 226 3.56 5.41 -1.11
CA GLU A 226 3.39 5.21 0.32
C GLU A 226 1.91 4.97 0.65
N ILE A 227 1.64 4.05 1.59
CA ILE A 227 0.31 3.79 2.15
C ILE A 227 0.39 3.86 3.68
N ALA A 228 -0.60 4.46 4.32
CA ALA A 228 -0.81 4.30 5.75
C ALA A 228 -1.50 2.96 6.03
N THR A 229 -1.12 2.31 7.12
CA THR A 229 -1.74 1.05 7.57
C THR A 229 -2.88 1.31 8.56
N ASP A 230 -3.83 0.37 8.59
CA ASP A 230 -5.01 0.49 9.45
C ASP A 230 -4.65 0.41 10.94
N LEU A 231 -5.36 1.20 11.75
CA LEU A 231 -5.23 1.24 13.21
C LEU A 231 -6.53 0.78 13.89
N GLY A 232 -7.57 0.41 13.12
CA GLY A 232 -8.89 0.09 13.65
C GLY A 232 -9.68 1.33 14.10
N ASP A 233 -9.28 2.50 13.63
CA ASP A 233 -9.77 3.82 14.05
C ASP A 233 -10.87 4.40 13.12
N ARG A 234 -11.18 3.69 12.01
CA ARG A 234 -12.09 4.12 10.92
C ARG A 234 -11.55 5.27 10.07
N ASP A 235 -10.22 5.50 10.02
CA ASP A 235 -9.60 6.49 9.12
C ASP A 235 -9.92 6.16 7.65
N ILE A 236 -10.44 7.15 6.90
CA ILE A 236 -10.93 6.94 5.53
C ILE A 236 -9.87 6.42 4.57
N ARG A 237 -8.59 6.62 4.90
CA ARG A 237 -7.43 6.28 4.07
C ARG A 237 -6.90 4.86 4.32
N THR A 238 -7.39 4.20 5.37
CA THR A 238 -6.84 2.91 5.84
C THR A 238 -7.90 1.87 6.19
N ALA A 239 -9.16 2.25 6.38
CA ALA A 239 -10.26 1.32 6.67
C ALA A 239 -11.27 1.30 5.50
N PRO A 240 -11.08 0.52 4.43
CA PRO A 240 -11.95 0.58 3.25
C PRO A 240 -13.40 0.18 3.58
N ILE A 241 -14.38 0.97 3.16
CA ILE A 241 -15.80 0.63 3.33
C ILE A 241 -16.32 -0.32 2.25
N ASP A 242 -17.43 -0.99 2.55
CA ASP A 242 -18.24 -1.72 1.56
C ASP A 242 -18.82 -0.75 0.52
N GLY A 243 -18.46 -0.96 -0.74
CA GLY A 243 -18.86 -0.10 -1.85
C GLY A 243 -20.08 -0.60 -2.63
N PRO A 244 -20.52 0.18 -3.64
CA PRO A 244 -21.79 0.01 -4.33
C PRO A 244 -21.76 -1.02 -5.48
N GLY A 245 -20.78 -1.94 -5.50
CA GLY A 245 -20.57 -2.86 -6.60
C GLY A 245 -19.87 -2.25 -7.82
N SER A 246 -19.63 -3.08 -8.85
CA SER A 246 -18.77 -2.73 -9.99
C SER A 246 -19.20 -1.47 -10.74
N ALA A 247 -20.47 -1.41 -11.19
CA ALA A 247 -20.90 -0.35 -12.10
C ALA A 247 -20.80 1.04 -11.44
N ILE A 248 -21.37 1.20 -10.25
CA ILE A 248 -21.47 2.50 -9.58
C ILE A 248 -20.08 3.02 -9.15
N LEU A 249 -19.22 2.17 -8.58
CA LEU A 249 -17.89 2.62 -8.11
C LEU A 249 -16.94 2.93 -9.27
N ARG A 250 -17.08 2.22 -10.38
CA ARG A 250 -16.28 2.42 -11.60
C ARG A 250 -16.70 3.66 -12.36
N ASP A 251 -17.99 3.97 -12.36
CA ASP A 251 -18.57 5.10 -13.09
C ASP A 251 -18.54 6.40 -12.24
N ASN A 252 -18.43 6.30 -10.90
CA ASN A 252 -18.09 7.40 -9.99
C ASN A 252 -17.13 6.97 -8.85
N PRO A 253 -15.81 7.17 -8.98
CA PRO A 253 -14.83 6.90 -7.93
C PRO A 253 -15.05 7.68 -6.62
N SER A 254 -15.59 8.90 -6.68
CA SER A 254 -15.95 9.72 -5.51
C SER A 254 -17.29 9.35 -4.87
N TRP A 255 -17.86 8.18 -5.19
CA TRP A 255 -19.16 7.71 -4.67
C TRP A 255 -19.33 7.91 -3.16
N ALA A 256 -18.33 7.57 -2.34
CA ALA A 256 -18.44 7.64 -0.88
C ALA A 256 -18.58 9.09 -0.37
N ARG A 257 -17.95 10.05 -1.04
CA ARG A 257 -18.08 11.48 -0.74
C ARG A 257 -19.43 12.03 -1.19
N ASP A 258 -19.91 11.59 -2.35
CA ASP A 258 -21.21 11.98 -2.90
C ASP A 258 -22.41 11.30 -2.20
N ASN A 259 -22.17 10.25 -1.41
CA ASN A 259 -23.19 9.50 -0.65
C ASN A 259 -22.97 9.62 0.87
N ASP A 260 -22.42 10.77 1.32
CA ASP A 260 -22.43 11.16 2.73
C ASP A 260 -21.76 10.15 3.69
N LYS A 261 -20.74 9.41 3.24
CA LYS A 261 -20.09 8.35 4.03
C LYS A 261 -19.08 8.86 5.05
N ILE A 262 -18.48 10.01 4.78
CA ILE A 262 -17.48 10.66 5.63
C ILE A 262 -18.19 11.40 6.79
N ASP A 263 -17.60 11.34 7.98
CA ASP A 263 -18.11 12.03 9.16
C ASP A 263 -17.93 13.56 9.00
N PRO A 264 -19.01 14.36 9.05
CA PRO A 264 -18.94 15.81 8.83
C PRO A 264 -18.26 16.56 9.98
N GLU A 265 -18.26 16.01 11.20
CA GLU A 265 -17.55 16.57 12.36
C GLU A 265 -16.09 16.09 12.39
N ARG A 266 -15.82 14.93 11.80
CA ARG A 266 -14.52 14.25 11.79
C ARG A 266 -14.09 13.83 10.37
N PRO A 267 -13.74 14.76 9.46
CA PRO A 267 -13.55 14.49 8.03
C PRO A 267 -12.40 13.53 7.66
N GLN A 268 -11.59 13.08 8.62
CA GLN A 268 -10.60 12.01 8.42
C GLN A 268 -11.17 10.60 8.66
N PHE A 269 -12.42 10.48 9.10
CA PHE A 269 -13.02 9.23 9.57
C PHE A 269 -14.38 8.95 8.89
N TRP A 270 -14.71 7.67 8.77
CA TRP A 270 -16.04 7.25 8.34
C TRP A 270 -17.10 7.49 9.41
N ARG A 271 -18.33 7.81 8.99
CA ARG A 271 -19.49 7.89 9.90
C ARG A 271 -19.64 6.60 10.70
N ALA A 272 -20.09 6.74 11.95
CA ALA A 272 -20.46 5.60 12.77
C ALA A 272 -21.59 4.81 12.09
N GLY A 273 -21.47 3.47 12.08
CA GLY A 273 -22.46 2.58 11.46
C GLY A 273 -22.20 2.22 10.00
N GLU A 274 -21.28 2.89 9.30
CA GLU A 274 -20.83 2.43 7.98
C GLU A 274 -20.09 1.09 8.09
N ASN A 275 -20.37 0.17 7.16
CA ASN A 275 -19.77 -1.17 7.11
C ASN A 275 -18.33 -1.08 6.58
N LEU A 276 -17.35 -1.48 7.38
CA LEU A 276 -15.98 -1.66 6.90
C LEU A 276 -15.85 -3.01 6.19
N THR A 277 -14.94 -3.10 5.22
CA THR A 277 -14.56 -4.37 4.58
C THR A 277 -14.11 -5.39 5.63
N THR A 278 -13.41 -4.93 6.67
CA THR A 278 -12.93 -5.74 7.80
C THR A 278 -14.05 -6.24 8.72
N ASP A 279 -15.22 -5.60 8.78
CA ASP A 279 -16.31 -6.00 9.69
C ASP A 279 -16.91 -7.36 9.33
N ASN A 280 -16.76 -7.78 8.07
CA ASN A 280 -17.26 -9.05 7.54
C ASN A 280 -16.16 -10.10 7.34
N ALA A 281 -14.93 -9.84 7.80
CA ALA A 281 -13.82 -10.77 7.67
C ALA A 281 -14.05 -12.03 8.53
N ALA A 282 -14.20 -13.17 7.86
CA ALA A 282 -14.48 -14.48 8.46
C ALA A 282 -13.35 -15.50 8.22
N GLY A 283 -13.29 -16.55 9.03
CA GLY A 283 -12.26 -17.60 8.98
C GLY A 283 -11.09 -17.37 9.95
N ASP A 284 -9.94 -18.01 9.67
CA ASP A 284 -8.74 -18.10 10.53
C ASP A 284 -7.97 -16.76 10.77
N GLY A 285 -8.65 -15.62 10.67
CA GLY A 285 -8.06 -14.28 10.80
C GLY A 285 -9.09 -13.15 11.01
N ALA A 286 -10.20 -13.44 11.72
CA ALA A 286 -11.34 -12.53 11.91
C ALA A 286 -10.94 -11.05 12.20
N ARG A 287 -11.49 -10.11 11.40
CA ARG A 287 -11.12 -8.68 11.26
C ARG A 287 -9.67 -8.38 10.84
N ALA A 288 -8.72 -9.12 11.39
CA ALA A 288 -7.28 -8.93 11.29
C ALA A 288 -6.70 -9.04 9.87
N SER A 289 -7.06 -10.09 9.16
CA SER A 289 -6.38 -10.46 7.90
C SER A 289 -6.75 -9.58 6.72
N TRP A 290 -7.79 -8.74 6.83
CA TRP A 290 -8.31 -7.96 5.70
C TRP A 290 -7.99 -6.46 5.80
N ALA A 291 -7.25 -6.03 6.82
CA ALA A 291 -6.97 -4.61 7.03
C ALA A 291 -5.85 -4.07 6.11
N ARG A 292 -5.90 -2.76 5.80
CA ARG A 292 -5.00 -2.13 4.81
C ARG A 292 -3.55 -2.21 5.27
N GLY A 293 -2.69 -2.76 4.41
CA GLY A 293 -1.25 -2.91 4.66
C GLY A 293 -0.87 -3.95 5.73
N PHE A 294 -1.76 -4.85 6.14
CA PHE A 294 -1.47 -5.85 7.19
C PHE A 294 -0.71 -7.09 6.70
N HIS A 295 -0.63 -7.33 5.40
CA HIS A 295 0.11 -8.44 4.80
C HIS A 295 1.12 -7.89 3.80
N TRP A 296 2.37 -7.70 4.20
CA TRP A 296 3.44 -7.24 3.29
C TRP A 296 3.67 -8.19 2.10
N ALA A 297 3.39 -9.49 2.29
CA ALA A 297 3.56 -10.52 1.28
C ALA A 297 2.36 -10.67 0.31
N ASP A 298 1.19 -10.08 0.61
CA ASP A 298 -0.01 -10.25 -0.20
C ASP A 298 -0.13 -9.16 -1.26
N GLY A 299 -0.41 -9.56 -2.50
CA GLY A 299 -0.56 -8.71 -3.66
C GLY A 299 -1.96 -8.14 -3.87
N GLU A 300 -2.94 -8.41 -3.01
CA GLU A 300 -4.23 -7.73 -3.10
C GLU A 300 -4.09 -6.21 -3.00
N MET A 301 -5.01 -5.49 -3.66
CA MET A 301 -4.96 -4.04 -3.75
C MET A 301 -4.99 -3.38 -2.37
N GLN A 302 -5.80 -3.90 -1.43
CA GLN A 302 -5.86 -3.39 -0.06
C GLN A 302 -4.56 -3.60 0.74
N HIS A 303 -3.73 -4.61 0.42
CA HIS A 303 -2.55 -4.94 1.21
C HIS A 303 -1.27 -4.28 0.67
N SER A 304 -1.03 -4.37 -0.64
CA SER A 304 0.19 -3.82 -1.25
C SER A 304 -0.03 -3.20 -2.63
N GLY A 305 -1.27 -2.78 -2.94
CA GLY A 305 -1.59 -2.07 -4.18
C GLY A 305 -2.08 -0.63 -3.95
N MET A 306 -1.96 0.19 -4.99
CA MET A 306 -2.59 1.50 -5.06
C MET A 306 -3.04 1.85 -6.48
N ASN A 307 -3.94 2.80 -6.58
CA ASN A 307 -4.32 3.45 -7.83
C ASN A 307 -4.16 4.97 -7.76
N THR A 308 -4.08 5.58 -8.95
CA THR A 308 -3.91 7.03 -9.16
C THR A 308 -5.21 7.66 -9.66
N ILE A 309 -6.33 7.29 -9.04
CA ILE A 309 -7.67 7.78 -9.40
C ILE A 309 -8.06 8.95 -8.51
N LEU A 310 -8.19 8.69 -7.21
CA LEU A 310 -8.37 9.73 -6.21
C LEU A 310 -6.99 10.28 -5.79
N ALA A 311 -6.93 11.57 -5.47
CA ALA A 311 -5.71 12.24 -5.01
C ALA A 311 -5.12 11.58 -3.75
N PRO A 312 -3.83 11.80 -3.43
CA PRO A 312 -3.23 11.30 -2.19
C PRO A 312 -4.05 11.64 -0.94
N ASN A 313 -4.02 10.76 0.06
CA ASN A 313 -4.78 10.87 1.31
C ASN A 313 -6.32 10.97 1.14
N SER A 314 -6.88 10.59 -0.02
CA SER A 314 -8.32 10.44 -0.23
C SER A 314 -8.88 9.13 0.35
N GLU A 315 -10.21 9.01 0.29
CA GLU A 315 -11.00 7.88 0.77
C GLU A 315 -10.68 6.52 0.09
N THR A 316 -10.83 5.44 0.86
CA THR A 316 -10.67 4.05 0.40
C THR A 316 -12.01 3.32 0.33
N VAL A 317 -12.34 2.73 -0.82
CA VAL A 317 -13.64 2.09 -1.05
C VAL A 317 -13.43 0.78 -1.79
N SER A 318 -13.77 -0.34 -1.15
CA SER A 318 -13.76 -1.65 -1.80
C SER A 318 -14.99 -1.79 -2.71
N ARG A 319 -14.87 -2.39 -3.91
CA ARG A 319 -16.03 -2.64 -4.80
C ARG A 319 -17.16 -3.38 -4.10
N THR A 320 -16.78 -4.34 -3.27
CA THR A 320 -17.64 -5.22 -2.48
C THR A 320 -16.88 -5.60 -1.22
N THR A 321 -17.60 -6.04 -0.19
CA THR A 321 -17.03 -6.71 0.99
C THR A 321 -16.28 -8.00 0.62
N ALA A 322 -14.98 -7.89 0.36
CA ALA A 322 -14.02 -9.00 0.23
C ALA A 322 -12.58 -8.44 0.25
N ASP A 323 -11.61 -9.26 0.64
CA ASP A 323 -10.18 -8.95 0.51
C ASP A 323 -9.69 -9.06 -0.94
N SER A 324 -10.20 -10.04 -1.69
CA SER A 324 -9.92 -10.29 -3.10
C SER A 324 -10.83 -9.48 -4.02
N THR A 325 -10.78 -8.15 -3.89
CA THR A 325 -11.63 -7.23 -4.66
C THR A 325 -10.85 -6.04 -5.18
N TRP A 326 -11.29 -5.46 -6.30
CA TRP A 326 -10.78 -4.16 -6.75
C TRP A 326 -11.49 -3.02 -6.00
N GLY A 327 -10.91 -1.82 -6.00
CA GLY A 327 -11.48 -0.68 -5.28
C GLY A 327 -10.70 0.60 -5.47
N MET A 328 -11.14 1.68 -4.83
CA MET A 328 -10.36 2.91 -4.70
C MET A 328 -9.38 2.75 -3.55
N TYR A 329 -8.09 2.74 -3.88
CA TYR A 329 -6.99 2.57 -2.93
C TYR A 329 -5.89 3.60 -3.23
N PRO A 330 -6.17 4.91 -3.05
CA PRO A 330 -5.16 5.94 -3.22
C PRO A 330 -3.98 5.75 -2.24
N PRO A 331 -2.79 6.26 -2.56
CA PRO A 331 -1.69 6.33 -1.60
C PRO A 331 -2.07 7.25 -0.44
N SER A 332 -1.48 6.99 0.73
CA SER A 332 -1.75 7.74 1.95
C SER A 332 -0.53 7.74 2.86
N SER A 333 -0.41 8.75 3.70
CA SER A 333 0.72 8.89 4.62
C SER A 333 0.28 9.44 5.96
N ARG A 334 1.09 9.22 6.99
CA ARG A 334 0.97 9.94 8.27
C ARG A 334 1.76 11.26 8.25
N HIS A 335 2.54 11.53 7.19
CA HIS A 335 3.12 12.85 6.92
C HIS A 335 2.04 13.87 6.55
N GLN A 336 2.27 15.14 6.87
CA GLN A 336 1.35 16.23 6.56
C GLN A 336 1.45 16.67 5.09
N GLY A 337 0.30 16.79 4.43
CA GLY A 337 0.15 17.50 3.16
C GLY A 337 0.57 16.75 1.91
N GLY A 338 0.79 15.44 1.98
CA GLY A 338 1.19 14.61 0.84
C GLY A 338 1.67 13.20 1.20
N VAL A 339 2.23 12.54 0.20
CA VAL A 339 2.76 11.16 0.26
C VAL A 339 4.09 11.07 -0.49
N HIS A 340 4.95 10.10 -0.14
CA HIS A 340 6.05 9.74 -1.04
C HIS A 340 5.54 8.82 -2.16
N VAL A 341 6.05 9.03 -3.37
CA VAL A 341 5.93 8.11 -4.51
C VAL A 341 7.30 7.74 -5.02
N LEU A 342 7.42 6.51 -5.52
CA LEU A 342 8.58 6.01 -6.22
C LEU A 342 8.28 6.01 -7.72
N MET A 343 9.06 6.76 -8.49
CA MET A 343 9.02 6.77 -9.95
C MET A 343 9.73 5.53 -10.52
N GLY A 344 9.42 5.15 -11.76
CA GLY A 344 10.02 4.01 -12.45
C GLY A 344 11.54 4.12 -12.66
N ASP A 345 12.10 5.33 -12.66
CA ASP A 345 13.55 5.59 -12.72
C ASP A 345 14.24 5.46 -11.34
N GLY A 346 13.47 5.15 -10.30
CA GLY A 346 13.96 5.02 -8.93
C GLY A 346 14.03 6.34 -8.16
N ALA A 347 13.57 7.47 -8.70
CA ALA A 347 13.43 8.72 -7.96
C ALA A 347 12.29 8.62 -6.93
N VAL A 348 12.51 9.16 -5.72
CA VAL A 348 11.45 9.32 -4.72
C VAL A 348 11.02 10.78 -4.71
N LYS A 349 9.76 11.06 -5.06
CA LYS A 349 9.17 12.40 -5.07
C LYS A 349 8.09 12.48 -3.99
N PHE A 350 7.90 13.65 -3.38
CA PHE A 350 6.79 13.88 -2.44
C PHE A 350 5.66 14.61 -3.18
N ILE A 351 4.51 13.97 -3.28
CA ILE A 351 3.34 14.46 -4.01
C ILE A 351 2.37 15.05 -3.00
N THR A 352 1.90 16.27 -3.22
CA THR A 352 0.95 16.92 -2.31
C THR A 352 -0.47 16.40 -2.49
N ASP A 353 -1.27 16.53 -1.44
CA ASP A 353 -2.71 16.23 -1.48
C ASP A 353 -3.48 17.14 -2.46
N SER A 354 -2.84 18.23 -2.90
CA SER A 354 -3.36 19.23 -3.83
C SER A 354 -2.94 19.03 -5.29
N ILE A 355 -2.40 17.85 -5.66
CA ILE A 355 -2.06 17.55 -7.04
C ILE A 355 -3.31 17.59 -7.94
N GLU A 356 -3.13 18.03 -9.18
CA GLU A 356 -4.18 18.05 -10.20
C GLU A 356 -4.62 16.61 -10.53
N ALA A 357 -5.80 16.24 -10.04
CA ALA A 357 -6.36 14.88 -10.11
C ALA A 357 -7.63 14.79 -10.99
N GLY A 358 -7.80 15.71 -11.93
CA GLY A 358 -8.86 15.73 -12.93
C GLY A 358 -10.27 15.64 -12.36
N ASN A 359 -11.12 14.86 -13.04
CA ASN A 359 -12.50 14.64 -12.62
C ASN A 359 -12.63 13.33 -11.84
N SER A 360 -12.63 13.41 -10.51
CA SER A 360 -12.82 12.25 -9.62
C SER A 360 -14.20 11.58 -9.71
N ARG A 361 -15.14 12.17 -10.46
CA ARG A 361 -16.46 11.61 -10.80
C ARG A 361 -16.56 11.11 -12.25
N ALA A 362 -15.46 11.10 -12.99
CA ALA A 362 -15.41 10.45 -14.30
C ALA A 362 -15.32 8.93 -14.15
N HIS A 363 -15.87 8.21 -15.11
CA HIS A 363 -15.74 6.76 -15.19
C HIS A 363 -14.27 6.36 -15.42
N THR A 364 -13.86 5.25 -14.79
CA THR A 364 -12.52 4.69 -15.02
C THR A 364 -12.42 4.08 -16.42
N VAL A 365 -11.21 3.77 -16.89
CA VAL A 365 -11.01 3.16 -18.21
C VAL A 365 -11.28 1.65 -18.18
N TYR A 366 -12.30 1.19 -18.92
CA TYR A 366 -12.64 -0.23 -19.08
C TYR A 366 -13.19 -0.54 -20.49
N ARG A 367 -13.28 -1.84 -20.85
CA ARG A 367 -13.65 -2.30 -22.21
C ARG A 367 -15.11 -2.00 -22.55
N ASP A 368 -16.01 -2.24 -21.61
CA ASP A 368 -17.45 -2.30 -21.84
C ASP A 368 -18.16 -0.93 -21.71
N HIS A 369 -17.41 0.17 -21.59
CA HIS A 369 -17.92 1.53 -21.79
C HIS A 369 -17.74 1.91 -23.27
N ASN A 370 -18.73 2.55 -23.88
CA ASN A 370 -18.69 2.89 -25.31
C ASN A 370 -18.30 4.38 -25.52
N PRO A 371 -17.28 4.70 -26.35
CA PRO A 371 -16.32 3.80 -26.98
C PRO A 371 -15.26 3.33 -25.99
N GLY A 372 -14.78 2.09 -26.15
CA GLY A 372 -13.78 1.51 -25.26
C GLY A 372 -12.52 2.38 -25.20
N ASN A 373 -12.22 2.92 -24.03
CA ASN A 373 -11.20 3.95 -23.79
C ASN A 373 -9.73 3.43 -23.88
N ALA A 374 -9.48 2.43 -24.72
CA ALA A 374 -8.16 1.86 -24.94
C ALA A 374 -7.20 2.91 -25.52
N GLY A 375 -6.19 3.32 -24.75
CA GLY A 375 -5.24 4.36 -25.15
C GLY A 375 -5.78 5.79 -25.08
N THR A 376 -6.91 6.04 -24.38
CA THR A 376 -7.28 7.42 -24.03
C THR A 376 -6.40 7.95 -22.90
N LYS A 377 -6.32 9.28 -22.80
CA LYS A 377 -5.73 9.94 -21.64
C LYS A 377 -6.49 9.63 -20.35
N SER A 378 -5.79 9.69 -19.23
CA SER A 378 -6.37 9.72 -17.89
C SER A 378 -7.45 10.82 -17.77
N PRO A 379 -8.65 10.52 -17.24
CA PRO A 379 -9.62 11.54 -16.85
C PRO A 379 -9.28 12.18 -15.48
N TYR A 380 -8.30 11.63 -14.76
CA TYR A 380 -7.84 12.04 -13.44
C TYR A 380 -6.58 12.92 -13.49
N GLY A 381 -6.48 13.73 -14.56
CA GLY A 381 -5.47 14.78 -14.66
C GLY A 381 -4.03 14.28 -14.69
N LEU A 382 -3.09 15.14 -14.28
CA LEU A 382 -1.68 14.79 -14.08
C LEU A 382 -1.55 13.57 -13.14
N TRP A 383 -2.31 13.52 -12.06
CA TRP A 383 -2.22 12.43 -11.08
C TRP A 383 -2.44 11.06 -11.72
N GLY A 384 -3.52 10.90 -12.48
CA GLY A 384 -3.79 9.65 -13.19
C GLY A 384 -2.81 9.39 -14.32
N ALA A 385 -2.39 10.41 -15.06
CA ALA A 385 -1.39 10.30 -16.12
C ALA A 385 -0.07 9.68 -15.59
N LEU A 386 0.41 10.17 -14.45
CA LEU A 386 1.61 9.65 -13.77
C LEU A 386 1.47 8.18 -13.34
N GLY A 387 0.26 7.66 -13.16
CA GLY A 387 0.04 6.24 -12.86
C GLY A 387 0.13 5.33 -14.08
N THR A 388 0.20 5.88 -15.30
CA THR A 388 0.12 5.11 -16.54
C THR A 388 1.49 4.80 -17.14
N LYS A 389 1.63 3.61 -17.75
CA LYS A 389 2.89 3.17 -18.37
C LYS A 389 2.96 3.30 -19.89
N ALA A 390 1.84 3.31 -20.61
CA ALA A 390 1.84 3.20 -22.07
C ALA A 390 0.68 3.92 -22.81
N ASN A 391 0.20 5.07 -22.33
CA ASN A 391 -0.87 5.85 -22.97
C ASN A 391 -0.38 7.14 -23.67
N LYS A 392 0.94 7.30 -23.79
CA LYS A 392 1.68 8.46 -24.32
C LYS A 392 1.48 9.73 -23.47
N GLU A 393 1.32 9.55 -22.16
CA GLU A 393 1.07 10.62 -21.19
C GLU A 393 2.39 11.11 -20.57
N THR A 394 3.18 11.85 -21.35
CA THR A 394 4.56 12.26 -20.99
C THR A 394 4.64 13.57 -20.18
N VAL A 395 3.62 13.90 -19.38
CA VAL A 395 3.60 15.14 -18.58
C VAL A 395 4.44 14.95 -17.32
N SER A 396 5.46 15.79 -17.11
CA SER A 396 6.33 15.70 -15.92
C SER A 396 5.79 16.53 -14.76
N LEU A 397 6.01 16.04 -13.54
CA LEU A 397 5.85 16.81 -12.30
C LEU A 397 6.66 18.12 -12.28
N ASP A 398 7.71 18.22 -13.09
CA ASP A 398 8.58 19.40 -13.16
C ASP A 398 8.06 20.47 -14.14
N SER A 399 6.84 20.28 -14.67
CA SER A 399 6.15 21.21 -15.59
C SER A 399 4.99 22.00 -14.95
N ILE A 400 4.81 21.87 -13.63
CA ILE A 400 3.85 22.60 -12.78
C ILE A 400 4.62 23.15 -11.56
#